data_AF-A0A2T7NEU8-F1
#
_entry.id   AF-A0A2T7NEU8-F1
#
_cell.length_a   1.000
_cell.length_b   1.000
_cell.length_c   1.000
_cell.angle_alpha   90.00
_cell.angle_beta   90.00
_cell.angle_gamma   90.00
#
_symmetry.space_group_name_H-M   'P 1'
#
loop_
_entity.id
_entity.type
_entity.pdbx_description
1 polymer ?
#
loop_
_entity_poly.entity_id
_entity_poly.type
_entity_poly.pdbx_seq_one_letter_code
_entity_poly.pdbx_strand_id
1 'polypeptide(L)'
;MTYTALASLLILGDNLARVNKEAVLAGLRALQQKDGSFSCVPEGSETDMRFVYCAACISYILNDWSGVDTTKAVDYITKSISYEGAIGQGPGTEAHGGPTFCAVASLFLMNKLSSTLSAQQCARLQRWCIMRQESGFQGRPNKPVDTCYSFWVGATLQLLGILDLTDFLFNRTFILSTQSSITGGLAKWIDNPPDPLHTYLGLCGLSLIGEPGLLTLHAALNISQRAADHLGDLHRRWHKLHANDSIKKA
;
A
#
# COMPACT_ATOMS: atom_id res chain seq x y z
N MET A 1 -2.23 -3.85 13.43
CA MET A 1 -2.01 -5.31 13.28
C MET A 1 -3.07 -6.00 12.42
N THR A 2 -4.35 -5.61 12.51
CA THR A 2 -5.45 -6.27 11.77
C THR A 2 -5.20 -6.46 10.28
N TYR A 3 -4.66 -5.45 9.59
CA TYR A 3 -4.30 -5.54 8.18
C TYR A 3 -3.36 -6.71 7.86
N THR A 4 -2.20 -6.79 8.51
CA THR A 4 -1.19 -7.82 8.22
C THR A 4 -1.65 -9.21 8.64
N ALA A 5 -2.51 -9.32 9.66
CA ALA A 5 -3.13 -10.59 10.04
C ALA A 5 -4.09 -11.11 8.95
N LEU A 6 -4.96 -10.24 8.42
CA LEU A 6 -5.86 -10.60 7.31
C LEU A 6 -5.07 -10.95 6.05
N ALA A 7 -4.05 -10.16 5.70
CA ALA A 7 -3.18 -10.45 4.56
C ALA A 7 -2.49 -11.82 4.71
N SER A 8 -1.97 -12.13 5.91
CA SER A 8 -1.36 -13.44 6.20
C SER A 8 -2.34 -14.59 6.03
N LEU A 9 -3.58 -14.46 6.53
CA LEU A 9 -4.62 -15.47 6.35
C LEU A 9 -4.92 -15.72 4.87
N LEU A 10 -5.00 -14.67 4.05
CA LEU A 10 -5.19 -14.79 2.61
C LEU A 10 -4.01 -15.48 1.92
N ILE A 11 -2.77 -15.11 2.28
CA ILE A 11 -1.55 -15.74 1.74
C ILE A 11 -1.52 -17.24 2.05
N LEU A 12 -2.02 -17.64 3.22
CA LEU A 12 -2.14 -19.03 3.66
C LEU A 12 -3.37 -19.77 3.10
N GLY A 13 -4.21 -19.10 2.30
CA GLY A 13 -5.38 -19.71 1.67
C GLY A 13 -6.62 -19.86 2.56
N ASP A 14 -6.65 -19.24 3.75
CA ASP A 14 -7.84 -19.22 4.61
C ASP A 14 -8.99 -18.47 3.91
N ASN A 15 -10.23 -18.78 4.27
CA ASN A 15 -11.44 -18.21 3.66
C ASN A 15 -12.06 -17.06 4.47
N LEU A 16 -11.40 -16.66 5.56
CA LEU A 16 -11.80 -15.64 6.51
C LEU A 16 -13.16 -15.90 7.21
N ALA A 17 -13.69 -17.12 7.15
CA ALA A 17 -15.00 -17.44 7.73
C ALA A 17 -15.03 -17.31 9.26
N ARG A 18 -13.88 -17.48 9.92
CA ARG A 18 -13.71 -17.33 11.38
C ARG A 18 -13.40 -15.90 11.80
N VAL A 19 -13.18 -14.99 10.86
CA VAL A 19 -12.97 -13.58 11.17
C VAL A 19 -14.31 -12.95 11.50
N ASN A 20 -14.44 -12.37 12.69
CA ASN A 20 -15.60 -11.57 13.05
C ASN A 20 -15.53 -10.22 12.31
N LYS A 21 -16.06 -10.19 11.08
CA LYS A 21 -15.99 -9.02 10.19
C LYS A 21 -16.65 -7.79 10.80
N GLU A 22 -17.83 -7.96 11.41
CA GLU A 22 -18.57 -6.88 12.08
C GLU A 22 -17.75 -6.24 13.21
N ALA A 23 -17.11 -7.06 14.05
CA ALA A 23 -16.26 -6.55 15.13
C ALA A 23 -15.03 -5.81 14.59
N VAL A 24 -14.42 -6.31 13.51
CA VAL A 24 -13.29 -5.64 12.86
C VAL A 24 -13.71 -4.28 12.29
N LEU A 25 -14.86 -4.19 11.62
CA LEU A 25 -15.37 -2.95 11.04
C LEU A 25 -15.80 -1.94 12.11
N ALA A 26 -16.40 -2.41 13.22
CA ALA A 26 -16.73 -1.58 14.37
C ALA A 26 -15.46 -0.99 15.02
N GLY A 27 -14.42 -1.82 15.19
CA GLY A 27 -13.11 -1.36 15.65
C GLY A 27 -12.50 -0.33 14.71
N LEU A 28 -12.57 -0.57 13.39
CA LEU A 28 -12.04 0.35 12.39
C LEU A 28 -12.71 1.72 12.45
N ARG A 29 -14.05 1.74 12.58
CA ARG A 29 -14.85 2.97 12.72
C ARG A 29 -14.45 3.77 13.96
N ALA A 30 -14.15 3.09 15.07
CA ALA A 30 -13.75 3.73 16.31
C ALA A 30 -12.35 4.39 16.23
N LEU A 31 -11.51 3.96 15.29
CA LEU A 31 -10.14 4.49 15.13
C LEU A 31 -10.08 5.72 14.22
N GLN A 32 -11.11 5.98 13.41
CA GLN A 32 -11.11 7.12 12.50
C GLN A 32 -11.31 8.43 13.26
N GLN A 33 -10.45 9.40 12.97
CA GLN A 33 -10.46 10.73 13.57
C GLN A 33 -11.37 11.70 12.82
N LYS A 34 -11.63 12.85 13.46
CA LYS A 34 -12.49 13.90 12.89
C LYS A 34 -11.95 14.48 11.58
N ASP A 35 -10.62 14.52 11.43
CA ASP A 35 -9.93 15.01 10.24
C ASP A 35 -9.83 13.98 9.11
N GLY A 36 -10.28 12.74 9.34
CA GLY A 36 -10.24 11.65 8.37
C GLY A 36 -9.05 10.70 8.50
N SER A 37 -8.05 11.05 9.31
CA SER A 37 -6.93 10.16 9.66
C SER A 37 -7.39 9.01 10.56
N PHE A 38 -6.49 8.07 10.85
CA PHE A 38 -6.76 6.95 11.75
C PHE A 38 -5.70 6.86 12.85
N SER A 39 -6.13 6.47 14.05
CA SER A 39 -5.25 6.00 15.12
C SER A 39 -4.97 4.51 14.96
N CYS A 40 -3.93 4.02 15.61
CA CYS A 40 -3.54 2.60 15.64
C CYS A 40 -4.37 1.78 16.63
N VAL A 41 -4.70 2.36 17.78
CA VAL A 41 -5.36 1.70 18.91
C VAL A 41 -6.45 2.61 19.52
N PRO A 42 -7.51 2.04 20.12
CA PRO A 42 -8.64 2.81 20.65
C PRO A 42 -8.27 3.69 21.85
N GLU A 43 -7.22 3.35 22.59
CA GLU A 43 -6.69 4.14 23.70
C GLU A 43 -6.03 5.45 23.25
N GLY A 44 -5.79 5.60 21.95
CA GLY A 44 -5.10 6.75 21.35
C GLY A 44 -3.65 6.44 20.98
N SER A 45 -3.22 6.98 19.85
CA SER A 45 -1.85 6.91 19.34
C SER A 45 -1.59 8.10 18.42
N GLU A 46 -0.43 8.14 17.78
CA GLU A 46 -0.21 9.01 16.64
C GLU A 46 -1.18 8.69 15.50
N THR A 47 -1.43 9.69 14.63
CA THR A 47 -2.34 9.60 13.51
C THR A 47 -1.64 10.10 12.24
N ASP A 48 -1.60 9.26 11.21
CA ASP A 48 -0.98 9.62 9.93
C ASP A 48 -1.42 8.68 8.80
N MET A 49 -0.85 8.92 7.61
CA MET A 49 -1.16 8.21 6.37
C MET A 49 -0.95 6.69 6.45
N ARG A 50 -0.09 6.18 7.34
CA ARG A 50 0.15 4.74 7.50
C ARG A 50 -1.13 4.02 7.91
N PHE A 51 -1.91 4.63 8.80
CA PHE A 51 -3.13 4.03 9.32
C PHE A 51 -4.32 4.20 8.38
N VAL A 52 -4.32 5.26 7.55
CA VAL A 52 -5.26 5.39 6.42
C VAL A 52 -5.11 4.21 5.45
N TYR A 53 -3.87 3.86 5.09
CA TYR A 53 -3.59 2.70 4.24
C TYR A 53 -4.00 1.37 4.88
N CYS A 54 -3.71 1.18 6.17
CA CYS A 54 -4.15 0.00 6.90
C CYS A 54 -5.68 -0.13 6.88
N ALA A 55 -6.40 0.97 7.11
CA ALA A 55 -7.86 0.99 7.07
C ALA A 55 -8.41 0.64 5.68
N ALA A 56 -7.84 1.24 4.64
CA ALA A 56 -8.23 0.95 3.25
C ALA A 56 -8.01 -0.53 2.89
N CYS A 57 -6.88 -1.12 3.29
CA CYS A 57 -6.62 -2.54 3.06
C CYS A 57 -7.60 -3.46 3.80
N ILE A 58 -7.91 -3.16 5.07
CA ILE A 58 -8.88 -3.94 5.86
C ILE A 58 -10.26 -3.90 5.18
N SER A 59 -10.76 -2.71 4.85
CA SER A 59 -12.06 -2.56 4.18
C SER A 59 -12.08 -3.24 2.81
N TYR A 60 -11.01 -3.12 2.03
CA TYR A 60 -10.91 -3.81 0.75
C TYR A 60 -10.92 -5.34 0.90
N ILE A 61 -10.12 -5.89 1.82
CA ILE A 61 -10.06 -7.34 2.08
C ILE A 61 -11.43 -7.87 2.54
N LEU A 62 -12.10 -7.16 3.44
CA LEU A 62 -13.42 -7.57 3.94
C LEU A 62 -14.56 -7.29 2.95
N ASN A 63 -14.27 -6.58 1.85
CA ASN A 63 -15.25 -6.11 0.88
C ASN A 63 -16.36 -5.27 1.51
N ASP A 64 -16.01 -4.46 2.51
CA ASP A 64 -16.95 -3.60 3.24
C ASP A 64 -16.26 -2.32 3.73
N TRP A 65 -16.81 -1.19 3.28
CA TRP A 65 -16.34 0.16 3.59
C TRP A 65 -17.16 0.86 4.68
N SER A 66 -18.13 0.19 5.30
CA SER A 66 -18.98 0.73 6.38
C SER A 66 -18.20 1.08 7.66
N GLY A 67 -16.97 0.58 7.79
CA GLY A 67 -16.03 0.93 8.85
C GLY A 67 -15.22 2.21 8.61
N VAL A 68 -15.34 2.84 7.43
CA VAL A 68 -14.52 3.99 7.01
C VAL A 68 -15.39 5.09 6.39
N ASP A 69 -15.35 6.29 6.95
CA ASP A 69 -15.79 7.51 6.28
C ASP A 69 -14.81 7.84 5.15
N THR A 70 -15.07 7.29 3.97
CA THR A 70 -14.19 7.43 2.79
C THR A 70 -14.09 8.88 2.32
N THR A 71 -15.12 9.70 2.53
CA THR A 71 -15.11 11.12 2.15
C THR A 71 -14.07 11.87 2.99
N LYS A 72 -14.06 11.66 4.31
CA LYS A 72 -13.05 12.28 5.18
C LYS A 72 -11.65 11.73 4.95
N ALA A 73 -11.51 10.42 4.72
CA ALA A 73 -10.20 9.84 4.41
C ALA A 73 -9.60 10.44 3.11
N VAL A 74 -10.43 10.65 2.08
CA VAL A 74 -10.03 11.31 0.83
C VAL A 74 -9.68 12.79 1.06
N ASP A 75 -10.44 13.50 1.87
CA ASP A 75 -10.14 14.89 2.25
C ASP A 75 -8.80 15.00 3.01
N TYR A 76 -8.53 14.09 3.95
CA TYR A 76 -7.25 14.00 4.65
C TYR A 76 -6.07 13.78 3.69
N ILE A 77 -6.22 12.83 2.74
CA ILE A 77 -5.23 12.57 1.69
C ILE A 77 -4.98 13.83 0.85
N THR A 78 -6.05 14.50 0.42
CA THR A 78 -5.97 15.69 -0.43
C THR A 78 -5.27 16.85 0.29
N LYS A 79 -5.58 17.07 1.58
CA LYS A 79 -4.92 18.08 2.41
C LYS A 79 -3.46 17.76 2.73
N SER A 80 -3.05 16.50 2.56
CA SER A 80 -1.68 16.04 2.80
C SER A 80 -0.76 16.18 1.58
N ILE A 81 -1.27 16.66 0.44
CA ILE A 81 -0.46 17.00 -0.73
C ILE A 81 0.40 18.22 -0.39
N SER A 82 1.73 18.05 -0.40
CA SER A 82 2.68 19.12 -0.11
C SER A 82 2.90 20.04 -1.31
N TYR A 83 3.60 21.15 -1.08
CA TYR A 83 4.01 22.06 -2.16
C TYR A 83 4.91 21.38 -3.21
N GLU A 84 5.55 20.25 -2.88
CA GLU A 84 6.39 19.47 -3.78
C GLU A 84 5.56 18.69 -4.82
N GLY A 85 4.25 18.53 -4.58
CA GLY A 85 3.32 17.82 -5.46
C GLY A 85 3.12 16.33 -5.11
N ALA A 86 3.78 15.83 -4.07
CA ALA A 86 3.55 14.50 -3.50
C ALA A 86 2.98 14.59 -2.07
N ILE A 87 2.80 13.46 -1.40
CA ILE A 87 2.05 13.38 -0.14
C ILE A 87 2.98 13.14 1.05
N GLY A 88 2.75 13.91 2.12
CA GLY A 88 3.41 13.74 3.42
C GLY A 88 2.64 12.84 4.39
N GLN A 89 3.14 12.68 5.62
CA GLN A 89 2.47 11.90 6.67
C GLN A 89 1.09 12.45 7.04
N GLY A 90 0.93 13.77 6.92
CA GLY A 90 -0.31 14.50 7.12
C GLY A 90 -0.21 15.92 6.57
N PRO A 91 -1.26 16.75 6.74
CA PRO A 91 -1.29 18.12 6.24
C PRO A 91 -0.10 18.96 6.74
N GLY A 92 0.56 19.66 5.81
CA GLY A 92 1.70 20.53 6.12
C GLY A 92 3.04 19.83 6.35
N THR A 93 3.11 18.50 6.21
CA THR A 93 4.35 17.74 6.35
C THR A 93 5.10 17.59 5.03
N GLU A 94 6.41 17.32 5.10
CA GLU A 94 7.28 17.06 3.94
C GLU A 94 6.78 15.84 3.14
N ALA A 95 6.80 15.93 1.80
CA ALA A 95 6.42 14.80 0.97
C ALA A 95 7.41 13.64 1.15
N HIS A 96 6.90 12.42 1.18
CA HIS A 96 7.72 11.25 1.45
C HIS A 96 7.18 10.01 0.71
N GLY A 97 8.07 9.15 0.20
CA GLY A 97 7.71 8.00 -0.63
C GLY A 97 6.76 7.01 0.06
N GLY A 98 7.00 6.71 1.34
CA GLY A 98 6.11 5.88 2.16
C GLY A 98 4.66 6.42 2.27
N PRO A 99 4.44 7.63 2.82
CA PRO A 99 3.11 8.25 2.88
C PRO A 99 2.47 8.46 1.50
N THR A 100 3.28 8.78 0.48
CA THR A 100 2.82 8.87 -0.90
C THR A 100 2.26 7.55 -1.40
N PHE A 101 2.96 6.43 -1.18
CA PHE A 101 2.40 5.11 -1.46
C PHE A 101 1.11 4.87 -0.68
N CYS A 102 1.12 5.12 0.63
CA CYS A 102 -0.03 4.86 1.49
C CYS A 102 -1.28 5.59 0.98
N ALA A 103 -1.15 6.85 0.59
CA ALA A 103 -2.23 7.66 0.03
C ALA A 103 -2.69 7.15 -1.34
N VAL A 104 -1.76 6.94 -2.29
CA VAL A 104 -2.11 6.51 -3.66
C VAL A 104 -2.73 5.12 -3.66
N ALA A 105 -2.17 4.18 -2.90
CA ALA A 105 -2.73 2.85 -2.75
C ALA A 105 -4.10 2.88 -2.06
N SER A 106 -4.30 3.72 -1.04
CA SER A 106 -5.63 3.89 -0.41
C SER A 106 -6.66 4.40 -1.42
N LEU A 107 -6.34 5.43 -2.19
CA LEU A 107 -7.23 5.95 -3.23
C LEU A 107 -7.51 4.92 -4.32
N PHE A 108 -6.52 4.10 -4.68
CA PHE A 108 -6.69 3.01 -5.64
C PHE A 108 -7.67 1.96 -5.10
N LEU A 109 -7.47 1.49 -3.87
CA LEU A 109 -8.35 0.50 -3.22
C LEU A 109 -9.78 1.03 -3.04
N MET A 110 -9.95 2.33 -2.77
CA MET A 110 -11.26 2.99 -2.70
C MET A 110 -11.91 3.22 -4.07
N ASN A 111 -11.23 2.90 -5.18
CA ASN A 111 -11.63 3.26 -6.55
C ASN A 111 -11.88 4.77 -6.72
N LYS A 112 -11.03 5.60 -6.10
CA LYS A 112 -11.14 7.07 -6.09
C LYS A 112 -9.89 7.79 -6.60
N LEU A 113 -8.87 7.07 -7.05
CA LEU A 113 -7.61 7.67 -7.53
C LEU A 113 -7.85 8.65 -8.68
N SER A 114 -8.52 8.22 -9.74
CA SER A 114 -8.78 9.06 -10.93
C SER A 114 -9.78 10.19 -10.69
N SER A 115 -10.68 10.07 -9.71
CA SER A 115 -11.68 11.09 -9.40
C SER A 115 -11.19 12.14 -8.39
N THR A 116 -10.19 11.80 -7.59
CA THR A 116 -9.69 12.67 -6.50
C THR A 116 -8.61 13.63 -7.00
N LEU A 117 -7.68 13.14 -7.82
CA LEU A 117 -6.56 13.95 -8.31
C LEU A 117 -6.89 14.53 -9.68
N SER A 118 -6.83 15.85 -9.81
CA SER A 118 -6.85 16.50 -11.12
C SER A 118 -5.68 16.03 -12.00
N ALA A 119 -5.80 16.17 -13.32
CA ALA A 119 -4.72 15.83 -14.25
C ALA A 119 -3.39 16.54 -13.92
N GLN A 120 -3.46 17.80 -13.49
CA GLN A 120 -2.28 18.57 -13.07
C GLN A 120 -1.66 18.03 -11.78
N GLN A 121 -2.47 17.69 -10.77
CA GLN A 121 -1.97 17.08 -9.54
C GLN A 121 -1.35 15.71 -9.82
N CYS A 122 -1.98 14.89 -10.66
CA CYS A 122 -1.46 13.60 -11.08
C CYS A 122 -0.09 13.74 -11.77
N ALA A 123 0.05 14.68 -12.71
CA ALA A 123 1.32 14.94 -13.40
C ALA A 123 2.43 15.41 -12.44
N ARG A 124 2.09 16.26 -11.46
CA ARG A 124 3.05 16.71 -10.42
C ARG A 124 3.49 15.55 -9.51
N LEU A 125 2.55 14.70 -9.11
CA LEU A 125 2.81 13.52 -8.30
C LEU A 125 3.69 12.51 -9.03
N GLN A 126 3.36 12.21 -10.30
CA GLN A 126 4.16 11.38 -11.20
C GLN A 126 5.59 11.92 -11.32
N ARG A 127 5.74 13.23 -11.56
CA ARG A 127 7.05 13.89 -11.63
C ARG A 127 7.82 13.76 -10.32
N TRP A 128 7.19 13.98 -9.17
CA TRP A 128 7.88 13.87 -7.89
C TRP A 128 8.38 12.44 -7.63
N CYS A 129 7.54 11.44 -7.94
CA CYS A 129 7.84 10.02 -7.75
C CYS A 129 8.98 9.54 -8.65
N ILE A 130 8.97 9.88 -9.94
CA ILE A 130 10.03 9.44 -10.87
C ILE A 130 11.38 10.07 -10.50
N MET A 131 11.38 11.31 -10.00
CA MET A 131 12.58 12.01 -9.51
C MET A 131 13.15 11.43 -8.21
N ARG A 132 12.54 10.37 -7.65
CA ARG A 132 13.12 9.63 -6.51
C ARG A 132 14.12 8.57 -6.96
N GLN A 133 14.15 8.23 -8.25
CA GLN A 133 15.10 7.26 -8.77
C GLN A 133 16.51 7.86 -8.85
N GLU A 134 17.45 7.14 -8.26
CA GLU A 134 18.90 7.31 -8.42
C GLU A 134 19.43 5.94 -8.88
N SER A 135 20.37 5.31 -8.15
CA SER A 135 20.70 3.89 -8.34
C SER A 135 19.57 2.95 -7.89
N GLY A 136 18.94 3.26 -6.76
CA GLY A 136 17.67 2.71 -6.32
C GLY A 136 16.64 3.83 -6.22
N PHE A 137 15.85 3.84 -5.15
CA PHE A 137 14.95 4.94 -4.85
C PHE A 137 15.27 5.56 -3.49
N GLN A 138 15.22 6.88 -3.40
CA GLN A 138 15.28 7.63 -2.14
C GLN A 138 13.87 8.02 -1.68
N GLY A 139 13.62 8.00 -0.37
CA GLY A 139 12.30 8.32 0.18
C GLY A 139 11.90 9.79 0.08
N ARG A 140 12.87 10.69 -0.01
CA ARG A 140 12.71 12.16 -0.03
C ARG A 140 13.87 12.81 -0.76
N PRO A 141 13.74 14.03 -1.28
CA PRO A 141 14.85 14.76 -1.91
C PRO A 141 16.09 14.85 -1.02
N ASN A 142 17.27 14.72 -1.61
CA ASN A 142 18.58 14.82 -0.94
C ASN A 142 18.78 13.80 0.21
N LYS A 143 18.19 12.61 0.10
CA LYS A 143 18.41 11.51 1.04
C LYS A 143 19.07 10.33 0.32
N PRO A 144 19.86 9.50 1.02
CA PRO A 144 20.39 8.30 0.40
C PRO A 144 19.25 7.37 -0.05
N VAL A 145 19.49 6.63 -1.12
CA VAL A 145 18.63 5.54 -1.57
C VAL A 145 18.48 4.49 -0.48
N ASP A 146 17.40 3.73 -0.52
CA ASP A 146 17.12 2.63 0.42
C ASP A 146 16.26 1.59 -0.29
N THR A 147 16.66 0.32 -0.20
CA THR A 147 16.03 -0.83 -0.88
C THR A 147 14.51 -0.86 -0.74
N CYS A 148 13.95 -0.46 0.40
CA CYS A 148 12.51 -0.53 0.59
C CYS A 148 11.73 0.45 -0.33
N TYR A 149 12.34 1.54 -0.80
CA TYR A 149 11.69 2.48 -1.71
C TYR A 149 11.57 1.95 -3.13
N SER A 150 12.34 0.93 -3.51
CA SER A 150 12.10 0.21 -4.76
C SER A 150 10.71 -0.42 -4.80
N PHE A 151 10.12 -0.74 -3.65
CA PHE A 151 8.69 -1.02 -3.53
C PHE A 151 7.86 0.25 -3.30
N TRP A 152 8.13 1.04 -2.25
CA TRP A 152 7.21 2.15 -1.91
C TRP A 152 6.99 3.12 -3.08
N VAL A 153 8.08 3.58 -3.71
CA VAL A 153 7.98 4.48 -4.86
C VAL A 153 7.64 3.69 -6.13
N GLY A 154 8.27 2.53 -6.36
CA GLY A 154 8.00 1.72 -7.55
C GLY A 154 6.53 1.30 -7.68
N ALA A 155 5.91 0.83 -6.59
CA ALA A 155 4.50 0.47 -6.55
C ALA A 155 3.61 1.70 -6.77
N THR A 156 3.98 2.86 -6.23
CA THR A 156 3.28 4.12 -6.52
C THR A 156 3.33 4.44 -8.02
N LEU A 157 4.50 4.34 -8.65
CA LEU A 157 4.65 4.56 -10.09
C LEU A 157 3.85 3.56 -10.92
N GLN A 158 3.75 2.30 -10.47
CA GLN A 158 2.91 1.29 -11.11
C GLN A 158 1.43 1.66 -11.04
N LEU A 159 0.95 2.08 -9.87
CA LEU A 159 -0.45 2.51 -9.68
C LEU A 159 -0.78 3.79 -10.47
N LEU A 160 0.23 4.63 -10.75
CA LEU A 160 0.11 5.81 -11.59
C LEU A 160 0.34 5.52 -13.09
N GLY A 161 0.61 4.27 -13.47
CA GLY A 161 0.75 3.83 -14.85
C GLY A 161 2.00 4.33 -15.57
N ILE A 162 3.09 4.62 -14.84
CA ILE A 162 4.33 5.17 -15.41
C ILE A 162 5.61 4.48 -14.88
N LEU A 163 5.49 3.28 -14.32
CA LEU A 163 6.65 2.53 -13.83
C LEU A 163 7.64 2.22 -14.96
N ASP A 164 7.15 1.95 -16.16
CA ASP A 164 7.91 1.68 -17.39
C ASP A 164 8.82 2.84 -17.84
N LEU A 165 8.62 4.05 -17.29
CA LEU A 165 9.52 5.19 -17.52
C LEU A 165 10.78 5.19 -16.64
N THR A 166 10.92 4.23 -15.73
CA THR A 166 12.08 4.12 -14.83
C THR A 166 13.18 3.22 -15.38
N ASP A 167 14.42 3.42 -14.91
CA ASP A 167 15.54 2.54 -15.25
C ASP A 167 15.49 1.24 -14.42
N PHE A 168 14.92 0.18 -15.00
CA PHE A 168 14.80 -1.11 -14.33
C PHE A 168 16.15 -1.76 -14.03
N LEU A 169 17.12 -1.64 -14.93
CA LEU A 169 18.42 -2.29 -14.77
C LEU A 169 19.22 -1.65 -13.63
N PHE A 170 19.19 -0.32 -13.52
CA PHE A 170 19.89 0.39 -12.47
C PHE A 170 19.29 0.06 -11.09
N ASN A 171 17.95 0.11 -10.98
CA ASN A 171 17.23 -0.26 -9.76
C ASN A 171 17.49 -1.72 -9.35
N ARG A 172 17.40 -2.66 -10.31
CA ARG A 172 17.69 -4.09 -10.06
C ARG A 172 19.10 -4.28 -9.52
N THR A 173 20.08 -3.62 -10.13
CA THR A 173 21.50 -3.71 -9.73
C THR A 173 21.69 -3.20 -8.31
N PHE A 174 21.05 -2.07 -7.95
CA PHE A 174 21.07 -1.57 -6.58
C PHE A 174 20.45 -2.55 -5.59
N ILE A 175 19.24 -3.07 -5.85
CA ILE A 175 18.57 -4.00 -4.92
C ILE A 175 19.47 -5.21 -4.65
N LEU A 176 19.99 -5.85 -5.70
CA LEU A 176 20.83 -7.03 -5.57
C LEU A 176 22.18 -6.73 -4.89
N SER A 177 22.70 -5.50 -4.99
CA SER A 177 23.90 -5.10 -4.26
C SER A 177 23.71 -5.06 -2.74
N THR A 178 22.46 -5.02 -2.25
CA THR A 178 22.14 -5.05 -0.81
C THR A 178 21.86 -6.46 -0.29
N GLN A 179 22.04 -7.50 -1.11
CA GLN A 179 21.84 -8.88 -0.73
C GLN A 179 23.00 -9.40 0.13
N SER A 180 22.68 -10.01 1.27
CA SER A 180 23.68 -10.75 2.05
C SER A 180 24.00 -12.08 1.37
N SER A 181 25.25 -12.25 0.95
CA SER A 181 25.75 -13.50 0.37
C SER A 181 25.92 -14.63 1.39
N ILE A 182 25.96 -14.30 2.69
CA ILE A 182 26.20 -15.27 3.77
C ILE A 182 24.89 -15.77 4.35
N THR A 183 24.00 -14.86 4.74
CA THR A 183 22.76 -15.21 5.46
C THR A 183 21.53 -15.24 4.55
N GLY A 184 21.65 -14.75 3.31
CA GLY A 184 20.51 -14.38 2.50
C GLY A 184 19.78 -13.15 3.05
N GLY A 185 18.71 -12.75 2.37
CA GLY A 185 17.97 -11.53 2.67
C GLY A 185 18.59 -10.27 2.06
N LEU A 186 17.84 -9.18 2.10
CA LEU A 186 18.23 -7.86 1.59
C LEU A 186 18.25 -6.86 2.75
N ALA A 187 19.22 -5.96 2.70
CA ALA A 187 19.36 -4.85 3.64
C ALA A 187 18.89 -3.54 3.01
N LYS A 188 18.91 -2.48 3.82
CA LYS A 188 18.68 -1.10 3.38
C LYS A 188 19.76 -0.59 2.40
N TRP A 189 21.01 -0.93 2.70
CA TRP A 189 22.22 -0.47 2.01
C TRP A 189 23.19 -1.63 1.83
N ILE A 190 24.18 -1.43 0.95
CA ILE A 190 25.32 -2.34 0.79
C ILE A 190 26.06 -2.45 2.13
N ASP A 191 26.55 -3.65 2.45
CA ASP A 191 27.30 -3.97 3.67
C ASP A 191 26.55 -3.75 5.00
N ASN A 192 25.22 -3.57 4.95
CA ASN A 192 24.37 -3.56 6.13
C ASN A 192 23.77 -4.95 6.42
N PRO A 193 23.46 -5.28 7.68
CA PRO A 193 22.73 -6.51 8.01
C PRO A 193 21.35 -6.55 7.34
N PRO A 194 20.94 -7.69 6.74
CA PRO A 194 19.61 -7.84 6.17
C PRO A 194 18.54 -7.97 7.27
N ASP A 195 17.31 -7.59 6.94
CA ASP A 195 16.17 -7.75 7.83
C ASP A 195 14.89 -8.14 7.06
N PRO A 196 13.85 -8.64 7.74
CA PRO A 196 12.64 -9.11 7.07
C PRO A 196 11.91 -8.02 6.27
N LEU A 197 11.96 -6.75 6.70
CA LEU A 197 11.27 -5.66 6.00
C LEU A 197 11.95 -5.35 4.67
N HIS A 198 13.27 -5.14 4.67
CA HIS A 198 14.01 -4.84 3.45
C HIS A 198 14.09 -6.06 2.53
N THR A 199 14.17 -7.28 3.10
CA THR A 199 14.06 -8.51 2.33
C THR A 199 12.73 -8.58 1.59
N TYR A 200 11.61 -8.41 2.29
CA TYR A 200 10.30 -8.47 1.67
C TYR A 200 10.10 -7.36 0.63
N LEU A 201 10.37 -6.10 0.99
CA LEU A 201 10.13 -4.97 0.10
C LEU A 201 11.12 -4.89 -1.06
N GLY A 202 12.35 -5.38 -0.90
CA GLY A 202 13.30 -5.52 -2.00
C GLY A 202 12.85 -6.59 -3.00
N LEU A 203 12.34 -7.73 -2.53
CA LEU A 203 11.73 -8.76 -3.39
C LEU A 203 10.46 -8.22 -4.09
N CYS A 204 9.63 -7.44 -3.40
CA CYS A 204 8.52 -6.74 -4.03
C CYS A 204 8.99 -5.78 -5.12
N GLY A 205 10.06 -5.01 -4.88
CA GLY A 205 10.67 -4.12 -5.87
C GLY A 205 11.16 -4.86 -7.12
N LEU A 206 11.79 -6.03 -6.94
CA LEU A 206 12.19 -6.92 -8.04
C LEU A 206 10.98 -7.51 -8.78
N SER A 207 9.93 -7.90 -8.05
CA SER A 207 8.68 -8.41 -8.63
C SER A 207 7.99 -7.38 -9.53
N LEU A 208 7.98 -6.09 -9.14
CA LEU A 208 7.39 -5.00 -9.93
C LEU A 208 8.00 -4.86 -11.33
N ILE A 209 9.29 -5.17 -11.47
CA ILE A 209 10.03 -5.10 -12.74
C ILE A 209 10.14 -6.45 -13.46
N GLY A 210 9.43 -7.47 -12.98
CA GLY A 210 9.36 -8.78 -13.63
C GLY A 210 10.57 -9.69 -13.42
N GLU A 211 11.23 -9.62 -12.25
CA GLU A 211 12.36 -10.49 -11.92
C GLU A 211 11.99 -11.99 -12.06
N PRO A 212 12.77 -12.78 -12.81
CA PRO A 212 12.52 -14.21 -12.97
C PRO A 212 12.49 -14.95 -11.63
N GLY A 213 11.49 -15.83 -11.47
CA GLY A 213 11.32 -16.62 -10.25
C GLY A 213 10.50 -15.94 -9.15
N LEU A 214 10.16 -14.66 -9.30
CA LEU A 214 9.22 -13.98 -8.40
C LEU A 214 7.80 -13.95 -8.98
N LEU A 215 6.82 -14.13 -8.12
CA LEU A 215 5.41 -13.96 -8.50
C LEU A 215 5.10 -12.48 -8.71
N THR A 216 4.20 -12.18 -9.63
CA THR A 216 3.65 -10.82 -9.81
C THR A 216 3.00 -10.33 -8.52
N LEU A 217 3.15 -9.04 -8.24
CA LEU A 217 2.62 -8.38 -7.04
C LEU A 217 1.32 -7.64 -7.35
N HIS A 218 0.34 -7.73 -6.43
CA HIS A 218 -0.76 -6.78 -6.37
C HIS A 218 -0.31 -5.54 -5.55
N ALA A 219 0.29 -4.56 -6.23
CA ALA A 219 0.96 -3.42 -5.61
C ALA A 219 0.16 -2.71 -4.50
N ALA A 220 -1.12 -2.41 -4.74
CA ALA A 220 -1.93 -1.67 -3.78
C ALA A 220 -2.29 -2.46 -2.50
N LEU A 221 -2.24 -3.79 -2.53
CA LEU A 221 -2.50 -4.63 -1.36
C LEU A 221 -1.22 -5.18 -0.74
N ASN A 222 -0.08 -4.96 -1.39
CA ASN A 222 1.21 -5.47 -0.97
C ASN A 222 1.19 -7.00 -0.68
N ILE A 223 0.60 -7.78 -1.58
CA ILE A 223 0.58 -9.25 -1.56
C ILE A 223 0.80 -9.79 -2.99
N SER A 224 1.15 -11.07 -3.13
CA SER A 224 1.25 -11.70 -4.47
C SER A 224 -0.10 -11.67 -5.20
N GLN A 225 -0.08 -11.56 -6.53
CA GLN A 225 -1.28 -11.60 -7.37
C GLN A 225 -2.10 -12.88 -7.11
N ARG A 226 -1.45 -14.02 -6.90
CA ARG A 226 -2.09 -15.28 -6.50
C ARG A 226 -3.00 -15.14 -5.25
N ALA A 227 -2.54 -14.41 -4.23
CA ALA A 227 -3.32 -14.19 -3.01
C ALA A 227 -4.46 -13.18 -3.24
N ALA A 228 -4.25 -12.19 -4.11
CA ALA A 228 -5.30 -11.27 -4.54
C ALA A 228 -6.38 -11.97 -5.38
N ASP A 229 -6.01 -12.92 -6.23
CA ASP A 229 -6.95 -13.72 -7.02
C ASP A 229 -7.84 -14.59 -6.11
N HIS A 230 -7.24 -15.24 -5.10
CA HIS A 230 -7.97 -15.96 -4.06
C HIS A 230 -8.96 -15.05 -3.30
N LEU A 231 -8.54 -13.83 -2.98
CA LEU A 231 -9.43 -12.82 -2.41
C LEU A 231 -10.60 -12.48 -3.34
N GLY A 232 -10.34 -12.30 -4.64
CA GLY A 232 -11.38 -12.08 -5.64
C GLY A 232 -12.39 -13.24 -5.73
N ASP A 233 -11.93 -14.48 -5.62
CA ASP A 233 -12.81 -15.66 -5.53
C ASP A 233 -13.65 -15.69 -4.24
N LEU A 234 -13.08 -15.24 -3.12
CA LEU A 234 -13.83 -15.10 -1.86
C LEU A 234 -14.92 -14.05 -1.99
N HIS A 235 -14.62 -12.87 -2.52
CA HIS A 235 -15.60 -11.80 -2.72
C HIS A 235 -16.77 -12.25 -3.62
N ARG A 236 -16.47 -12.94 -4.74
CA ARG A 236 -17.50 -13.52 -5.62
C ARG A 236 -18.41 -14.51 -4.89
N ARG A 237 -17.83 -15.35 -4.02
CA ARG A 237 -18.61 -16.32 -3.21
C ARG A 237 -19.50 -15.62 -2.18
N TRP A 238 -18.99 -14.61 -1.49
CA TRP A 238 -19.78 -13.85 -0.51
C TRP A 238 -20.98 -13.15 -1.18
N HIS A 239 -20.77 -12.52 -2.34
CA HIS A 239 -21.86 -11.90 -3.10
C HIS A 239 -22.96 -12.90 -3.48
N LYS A 240 -22.60 -14.11 -3.94
CA LYS A 240 -23.59 -15.15 -4.28
C LYS A 240 -24.41 -15.61 -3.06
N LEU A 241 -23.79 -15.72 -1.89
CA LEU A 241 -24.49 -16.09 -0.65
C LEU A 241 -25.51 -15.02 -0.25
N HIS A 242 -25.11 -13.74 -0.25
CA HIS A 242 -26.01 -12.63 0.09
C HIS A 242 -27.19 -12.49 -0.90
N ALA A 243 -26.94 -12.72 -2.20
CA ALA A 243 -28.00 -12.70 -3.21
C ALA A 243 -29.03 -13.83 -2.96
N ASN A 244 -28.57 -15.04 -2.65
CA ASN A 244 -29.45 -16.17 -2.38
C ASN A 244 -30.25 -16.01 -1.07
N ASP A 245 -29.65 -15.42 -0.03
CA ASP A 245 -30.37 -15.15 1.23
C ASP A 245 -31.43 -14.05 1.08
N SER A 246 -31.22 -13.10 0.16
CA SER A 246 -32.21 -12.06 -0.16
C SER A 246 -33.41 -12.63 -0.91
N ILE A 247 -33.19 -13.60 -1.81
CA ILE A 247 -34.25 -14.28 -2.56
C ILE A 247 -35.09 -15.18 -1.65
N LYS A 248 -34.50 -15.81 -0.63
CA LYS A 248 -35.22 -16.66 0.34
C LYS A 248 -36.07 -15.89 1.36
N LYS A 249 -35.84 -14.58 1.50
CA LYS A 249 -36.56 -13.69 2.43
C LYS A 249 -37.64 -12.86 1.75
N ALA A 250 -37.77 -12.93 0.43
CA ALA A 250 -38.84 -12.35 -0.37
C ALA A 250 -39.93 -13.38 -0.66
#